data_AF-A0A7J2IUU8-F1
#
_entry.id   AF-A0A7J2IUU8-F1
#
_cell.length_a   1.000
_cell.length_b   1.000
_cell.length_c   1.000
_cell.angle_alpha   90.00
_cell.angle_beta   90.00
_cell.angle_gamma   90.00
#
_symmetry.space_group_name_H-M   'P 1'
#
loop_
_entity.id
_entity.type
_entity.pdbx_description
1 polymer ?
#
loop_
_entity_poly.entity_id
_entity_poly.type
_entity_poly.pdbx_seq_one_letter_code
_entity_poly.pdbx_strand_id
1 'polypeptide(L)'
;MSSQEGQGPRMAIKVGSREIAITEEVLEVLQEYVRTGMKLEDLARRLGLRGWMEAFELVKAIPAWILWTPPALLEKQLGEGKGQGAEGA
;
A
#
# COMPACT_ATOMS: atom_id res chain seq x y z
N MET A 1 30.27 -7.19 5.86
CA MET A 1 29.56 -6.76 4.65
C MET A 1 28.07 -6.90 4.96
N SER A 2 27.42 -5.83 5.39
CA SER A 2 25.99 -5.87 5.70
C SER A 2 25.24 -5.90 4.39
N SER A 3 24.79 -7.10 4.03
CA SER A 3 23.92 -7.34 2.88
C SER A 3 22.71 -6.42 3.01
N GLN A 4 22.57 -5.51 2.06
CA GLN A 4 21.38 -4.68 1.95
C GLN A 4 20.21 -5.58 1.57
N GLU A 5 19.34 -5.87 2.53
CA GLU A 5 18.03 -6.47 2.25
C GLU A 5 17.24 -5.51 1.35
N GLY A 6 16.59 -6.09 0.33
CA GLY A 6 15.87 -5.39 -0.73
C GLY A 6 14.89 -4.37 -0.17
N GLN A 7 15.11 -3.11 -0.53
CA GLN A 7 14.23 -2.01 -0.16
C GLN A 7 13.00 -2.06 -1.07
N GLY A 8 12.01 -2.87 -0.68
CA GLY A 8 10.65 -2.71 -1.21
C GLY A 8 10.07 -1.33 -0.83
N PRO A 9 8.95 -0.93 -1.45
CA PRO A 9 8.33 0.37 -1.21
C PRO A 9 8.17 0.67 0.29
N ARG A 10 8.77 1.78 0.75
CA ARG A 10 8.85 2.18 2.18
C ARG A 10 7.54 2.71 2.76
N MET A 11 6.39 2.31 2.23
CA MET A 11 5.11 2.77 2.72
C MET A 11 4.46 1.68 3.57
N ALA A 12 4.30 1.99 4.85
CA ALA A 12 3.57 1.15 5.78
C ALA A 12 2.39 1.92 6.36
N ILE A 13 1.25 1.26 6.47
CA ILE A 13 0.00 1.85 6.96
C ILE A 13 -0.35 1.19 8.28
N LYS A 14 -0.54 2.02 9.31
CA LYS A 14 -1.00 1.56 10.61
C LYS A 14 -2.50 1.33 10.59
N VAL A 15 -2.91 0.13 10.97
CA VAL A 15 -4.31 -0.28 11.11
C VAL A 15 -4.51 -0.81 12.52
N GLY A 16 -5.22 -0.06 13.35
CA GLY A 16 -5.34 -0.38 14.77
C GLY A 16 -3.98 -0.51 15.47
N SER A 17 -3.66 -1.71 15.96
CA SER A 17 -2.42 -2.02 16.66
C SER A 17 -1.33 -2.65 15.77
N ARG A 18 -1.56 -2.79 14.46
CA ARG A 18 -0.63 -3.40 13.51
C ARG A 18 -0.19 -2.42 12.44
N GLU A 19 0.93 -2.74 11.81
CA GLU A 19 1.49 -2.01 10.69
C GLU A 19 1.51 -2.94 9.48
N ILE A 20 0.99 -2.47 8.34
CA ILE A 20 0.86 -3.23 7.12
C ILE A 20 1.78 -2.60 6.09
N ALA A 21 2.82 -3.32 5.69
CA ALA A 21 3.69 -2.91 4.60
C ALA A 21 2.92 -3.01 3.27
N ILE A 22 2.94 -1.92 2.49
CA ILE A 22 2.30 -1.90 1.17
C ILE A 22 3.31 -2.41 0.15
N THR A 23 3.47 -3.73 0.12
CA THR A 23 4.27 -4.45 -0.89
C THR A 23 3.52 -4.53 -2.23
N GLU A 24 4.19 -5.02 -3.27
CA GLU A 24 3.56 -5.28 -4.57
C GLU A 24 2.37 -6.25 -4.43
N GLU A 25 2.55 -7.37 -3.71
CA GLU A 25 1.48 -8.35 -3.47
C GLU A 25 0.27 -7.72 -2.73
N VAL A 26 0.53 -6.90 -1.72
CA VAL A 26 -0.55 -6.19 -0.99
C VAL A 26 -1.27 -5.21 -1.91
N LEU A 27 -0.53 -4.49 -2.75
CA LEU A 27 -1.09 -3.57 -3.72
C LEU A 27 -1.94 -4.29 -4.77
N GLU A 28 -1.50 -5.44 -5.29
CA GLU A 28 -2.27 -6.24 -6.24
C GLU A 28 -3.63 -6.65 -5.66
N VAL A 29 -3.64 -7.14 -4.41
CA VAL A 29 -4.88 -7.52 -3.73
C VAL A 29 -5.80 -6.31 -3.52
N LEU A 30 -5.24 -5.15 -3.18
CA LEU A 30 -6.00 -3.91 -3.02
C LEU A 30 -6.59 -3.41 -4.36
N GLN A 31 -5.85 -3.54 -5.45
CA GLN A 31 -6.32 -3.19 -6.79
C GLN A 31 -7.41 -4.16 -7.26
N GLU A 32 -7.24 -5.45 -7.01
CA GLU A 32 -8.27 -6.46 -7.27
C GLU A 32 -9.55 -6.14 -6.49
N TYR A 33 -9.44 -5.75 -5.21
CA TYR A 33 -10.58 -5.32 -4.41
C TYR A 33 -11.38 -4.20 -5.07
N VAL A 34 -10.71 -3.13 -5.52
CA VAL A 34 -11.37 -1.99 -6.20
C VAL A 34 -11.98 -2.41 -7.53
N ARG A 35 -11.30 -3.26 -8.32
CA ARG A 35 -11.74 -3.64 -9.67
C ARG A 35 -12.88 -4.64 -9.69
N THR A 36 -12.94 -5.53 -8.70
CA THR A 36 -13.88 -6.67 -8.68
C THR A 36 -15.07 -6.46 -7.75
N GLY A 37 -15.02 -5.45 -6.88
CA GLY A 37 -16.02 -5.27 -5.82
C GLY A 37 -15.95 -6.38 -4.75
N MET A 38 -14.75 -6.92 -4.50
CA MET A 38 -14.48 -7.89 -3.45
C MET A 38 -15.00 -7.39 -2.09
N LYS A 39 -15.50 -8.29 -1.25
CA LYS A 39 -15.98 -7.91 0.09
C LYS A 39 -14.82 -7.62 1.04
N LEU A 40 -15.04 -6.79 2.04
CA LEU A 40 -14.03 -6.46 3.06
C LEU A 40 -13.59 -7.70 3.87
N GLU A 41 -14.48 -8.66 4.08
CA GLU A 41 -14.16 -9.95 4.71
C GLU A 41 -13.21 -10.81 3.87
N ASP A 42 -13.36 -10.77 2.54
CA ASP A 42 -12.46 -11.47 1.61
C ASP A 42 -11.10 -10.78 1.56
N LEU A 43 -11.10 -9.44 1.49
CA LEU A 43 -9.89 -8.62 1.55
C LEU A 43 -9.12 -8.87 2.86
N ALA A 44 -9.83 -8.88 3.99
CA ALA A 44 -9.25 -9.17 5.30
C ALA A 44 -8.58 -10.55 5.32
N ARG A 45 -9.26 -11.58 4.80
CA ARG A 45 -8.71 -12.94 4.75
C ARG A 45 -7.46 -13.02 3.88
N ARG A 46 -7.47 -12.40 2.71
CA ARG A 46 -6.32 -12.39 1.79
C ARG A 46 -5.10 -11.67 2.37
N LEU A 47 -5.32 -10.58 3.11
CA LEU A 47 -4.26 -9.78 3.72
C LEU A 47 -3.92 -10.19 5.16
N GLY A 48 -4.50 -11.29 5.68
CA GLY A 48 -4.24 -11.75 7.06
C GLY A 48 -4.71 -10.78 8.15
N LEU A 49 -5.75 -9.98 7.86
CA LEU A 49 -6.35 -9.01 8.78
C LEU A 49 -7.31 -9.71 9.75
N ARG A 50 -7.51 -9.12 10.94
CA ARG A 50 -8.37 -9.70 12.00
C ARG A 50 -9.85 -9.73 11.62
N GLY A 51 -10.27 -8.98 10.60
CA GLY A 51 -11.63 -8.98 10.10
C GLY A 51 -11.91 -7.79 9.19
N TRP A 52 -13.17 -7.67 8.77
CA TRP A 52 -13.62 -6.63 7.83
C TRP A 52 -13.33 -5.21 8.33
N MET A 53 -13.33 -4.98 9.64
CA MET A 53 -13.08 -3.67 10.23
C MET A 53 -11.63 -3.21 10.04
N GLU A 54 -10.66 -4.11 10.16
CA GLU A 54 -9.25 -3.78 9.83
C GLU A 54 -9.08 -3.56 8.32
N ALA A 55 -9.77 -4.33 7.48
CA ALA A 55 -9.75 -4.11 6.03
C ALA A 55 -10.33 -2.74 5.66
N PHE A 56 -11.43 -2.32 6.30
CA PHE A 56 -12.04 -1.01 6.09
C PHE A 56 -11.09 0.13 6.46
N GLU A 57 -10.45 0.04 7.63
CA GLU A 57 -9.49 1.05 8.08
C GLU A 57 -8.25 1.12 7.17
N LEU A 58 -7.78 -0.03 6.67
CA LEU A 58 -6.72 -0.08 5.66
C LEU A 58 -7.12 0.69 4.39
N VAL A 59 -8.26 0.35 3.81
CA VAL A 59 -8.74 0.97 2.56
C VAL A 59 -8.91 2.47 2.72
N LYS A 60 -9.43 2.93 3.86
CA LYS A 60 -9.55 4.37 4.17
C LYS A 60 -8.22 5.08 4.30
N ALA A 61 -7.20 4.41 4.83
CA ALA A 61 -5.90 5.02 5.07
C ALA A 61 -5.04 5.13 3.81
N ILE A 62 -5.36 4.35 2.76
CA ILE A 62 -4.65 4.39 1.49
C ILE A 62 -5.16 5.56 0.64
N PRO A 63 -4.28 6.47 0.19
CA PRO A 63 -4.64 7.49 -0.78
C PRO A 63 -5.19 6.85 -2.08
N ALA A 64 -6.32 7.37 -2.56
CA ALA A 64 -6.99 6.78 -3.73
C ALA A 64 -6.09 6.61 -4.95
N TRP A 65 -5.19 7.56 -5.23
CA TRP A 65 -4.27 7.50 -6.37
C TRP A 65 -3.35 6.27 -6.36
N ILE A 66 -3.02 5.71 -5.18
CA ILE A 66 -2.21 4.49 -5.04
C ILE A 66 -2.97 3.29 -5.62
N LEU A 67 -4.27 3.22 -5.40
CA LEU A 67 -5.13 2.13 -5.90
C LEU A 67 -5.31 2.15 -7.43
N TRP A 68 -5.02 3.29 -8.06
CA TRP A 68 -5.10 3.45 -9.53
C TRP A 68 -3.73 3.45 -10.21
N THR A 69 -2.64 3.44 -9.44
CA THR A 69 -1.28 3.50 -9.96
C THR A 69 -0.79 2.08 -10.26
N PRO A 70 -0.37 1.77 -11.50
CA PRO A 70 0.24 0.47 -11.81
C PRO A 70 1.44 0.19 -10.87
N PRO A 71 1.60 -1.04 -10.34
CA PRO A 71 2.66 -1.34 -9.37
C PRO A 71 4.06 -0.90 -9.82
N ALA A 72 4.41 -1.16 -11.08
CA ALA A 72 5.69 -0.76 -11.70
C ALA A 72 5.96 0.77 -11.71
N LEU A 73 4.91 1.60 -11.61
CA LEU A 73 5.04 3.06 -11.51
C LEU A 73 5.17 3.51 -10.04
N LEU A 74 4.59 2.76 -9.11
CA LEU A 74 4.60 3.11 -7.68
C LEU A 74 6.00 2.99 -7.08
N GLU A 75 6.80 2.00 -7.50
CA GLU A 75 8.20 1.86 -7.05
C GLU A 75 9.04 3.10 -7.35
N LYS A 76 8.85 3.70 -8.53
CA LYS A 76 9.54 4.95 -8.90
C LYS A 76 9.12 6.10 -7.99
N GLN A 77 7.81 6.26 -7.75
CA GLN A 77 7.30 7.37 -6.95
C GLN A 77 7.62 7.25 -5.45
N LEU A 78 7.66 6.04 -4.89
CA LEU A 78 8.04 5.81 -3.49
C LEU A 78 9.57 5.76 -3.28
N GLY A 79 10.34 5.48 -4.33
CA GLY A 79 11.81 5.56 -4.34
C GLY A 79 12.34 7.00 -4.45
N GLU A 80 11.59 7.92 -5.06
CA GLU A 80 11.95 9.32 -5.26
C GLU A 80 11.57 10.26 -4.09
N GLY A 81 11.56 9.72 -2.87
CA GLY A 81 11.41 10.49 -1.63
C GLY A 81 12.65 11.30 -1.24
N LYS A 82 13.29 12.02 -2.17
CA LYS A 82 14.18 13.16 -1.89
C LYS A 82 14.38 14.03 -3.13
N GLY A 83 13.70 15.18 -3.15
CA GLY A 83 14.06 16.31 -4.00
C GLY A 83 12.97 16.77 -4.95
N GLN A 84 11.97 17.49 -4.43
CA GLN A 84 11.43 18.71 -5.04
C GLN A 84 10.38 19.32 -4.11
N GLY A 85 10.88 20.00 -3.08
CA GLY A 85 10.24 21.17 -2.53
C GLY A 85 11.11 22.36 -2.92
N ALA A 86 10.46 23.41 -3.44
CA ALA A 86 11.01 24.70 -3.86
C ALA A 86 11.83 24.70 -5.17
N GLU A 87 11.18 25.02 -6.30
CA GLU A 87 11.49 26.24 -7.06
C GLU A 87 10.42 26.53 -8.15
N GLY A 88 10.09 27.81 -8.30
CA GLY A 88 9.46 28.39 -9.49
C GLY A 88 7.94 28.56 -9.41
N ALA A 89 7.35 29.73 -9.59
CA ALA A 89 7.78 31.12 -9.72
C ALA A 89 6.49 31.96 -9.58
#